data_AF-A0AAQ3QBR8-F1
#
_entry.id   AF-A0AAQ3QBR8-F1
#
_cell.length_a   1.000
_cell.length_b   1.000
_cell.length_c   1.000
_cell.angle_alpha   90.00
_cell.angle_beta   90.00
_cell.angle_gamma   90.00
#
_symmetry.space_group_name_H-M   'P 1'
#
loop_
_entity.id
_entity.type
_entity.pdbx_description
1 polymer ?
#
loop_
_entity_poly.entity_id
_entity_poly.type
_entity_poly.pdbx_seq_one_letter_code
_entity_poly.pdbx_strand_id
1 'polypeptide(L)'
;MMPYLNMFIFSNIGGVLADHLITRNFLSVTKTRKLINTVGFVIAALALMVLPSFRNSTWTVLCSSVSLGFLALGRAGFVVNHMDIAPKYAGIVMGVSNTAGTLAGIVGVGFTGRILEAAKTANMDLSSFECWKSVFFIPGYLCLFSSFIFLIFATGEKFFE
;
A
#
# COMPACT_ATOMS: atom_id res chain seq x y z
N MET A 1 17.66 -4.29 4.80
CA MET A 1 17.41 -5.61 4.21
C MET A 1 16.18 -6.30 4.78
N MET A 2 15.99 -6.33 6.11
CA MET A 2 14.81 -6.90 6.77
C MET A 2 13.44 -6.50 6.19
N PRO A 3 13.14 -5.21 5.89
CA PRO A 3 11.83 -4.84 5.35
C PRO A 3 11.57 -5.42 3.95
N TYR A 4 12.59 -5.53 3.10
CA TYR A 4 12.47 -6.11 1.77
C TYR A 4 12.30 -7.64 1.83
N LEU A 5 12.95 -8.30 2.78
CA LEU A 5 12.72 -9.72 3.03
C LEU A 5 11.29 -9.97 3.51
N ASN A 6 10.78 -9.11 4.42
CA ASN A 6 9.40 -9.20 4.89
C ASN A 6 8.41 -8.95 3.73
N MET A 7 8.71 -7.99 2.86
CA MET A 7 7.93 -7.73 1.65
C MET A 7 7.82 -8.97 0.76
N PHE A 8 8.93 -9.68 0.55
CA PHE A 8 8.95 -10.92 -0.24
C PHE A 8 8.07 -12.00 0.41
N ILE A 9 8.20 -12.22 1.72
CA ILE A 9 7.43 -13.23 2.44
C ILE A 9 5.93 -12.93 2.38
N PHE A 10 5.53 -11.70 2.70
CA PHE A 10 4.11 -11.31 2.69
C PHE A 10 3.51 -11.32 1.29
N SER A 11 4.28 -10.99 0.25
CA SER A 11 3.81 -11.10 -1.14
C SER A 11 3.47 -12.55 -1.52
N ASN A 12 4.30 -13.50 -1.11
CA ASN A 12 4.06 -14.93 -1.37
C ASN A 12 2.87 -15.44 -0.55
N ILE A 13 2.79 -15.08 0.74
CA ILE A 13 1.66 -15.43 1.61
C ILE A 13 0.35 -14.88 1.05
N GLY A 14 0.34 -13.64 0.55
CA GLY A 14 -0.83 -13.03 -0.07
C GLY A 14 -1.33 -13.78 -1.29
N GLY A 15 -0.42 -14.25 -2.14
CA GLY A 15 -0.75 -15.09 -3.29
C GLY A 15 -1.36 -16.42 -2.86
N VAL A 16 -0.68 -17.16 -1.99
CA VAL A 16 -1.16 -18.47 -1.50
C VAL A 16 -2.50 -18.35 -0.78
N LEU A 17 -2.66 -17.32 0.07
CA LEU A 17 -3.91 -17.08 0.79
C LEU A 17 -5.07 -16.74 -0.17
N ALA A 18 -4.81 -15.90 -1.18
CA ALA A 18 -5.80 -15.59 -2.22
C ALA A 18 -6.23 -16.85 -2.96
N ASP A 19 -5.27 -17.65 -3.42
CA ASP A 19 -5.53 -18.87 -4.17
C ASP A 19 -6.27 -19.90 -3.32
N HIS A 20 -5.95 -20.02 -2.03
CA HIS A 20 -6.66 -20.93 -1.13
C HIS A 20 -8.12 -20.50 -0.90
N LEU A 21 -8.37 -19.21 -0.70
CA LEU A 21 -9.73 -18.66 -0.50
C LEU A 21 -10.61 -18.84 -1.74
N ILE A 22 -10.02 -18.72 -2.93
CA ILE A 22 -10.71 -18.91 -4.21
C ILE A 22 -10.94 -20.40 -4.49
N THR A 23 -9.91 -21.24 -4.38
CA THR A 23 -9.98 -22.68 -4.73
C THR A 23 -10.92 -23.46 -3.81
N ARG A 24 -11.04 -23.05 -2.55
CA ARG A 24 -11.98 -23.64 -1.60
C ARG A 24 -13.42 -23.12 -1.73
N ASN A 25 -13.71 -22.26 -2.71
CA ASN A 25 -15.03 -21.64 -2.93
C ASN A 25 -15.58 -20.88 -1.71
N PHE A 26 -14.74 -20.43 -0.78
CA PHE A 26 -15.20 -19.65 0.37
C PHE A 26 -15.65 -18.24 -0.02
N LEU A 27 -15.00 -17.62 -1.01
CA LEU A 27 -15.27 -16.27 -1.47
C LEU A 27 -15.09 -16.16 -2.99
N SER A 28 -15.97 -15.39 -3.64
CA SER A 28 -15.80 -14.99 -5.05
C SER A 28 -14.51 -14.20 -5.23
N VAL A 29 -13.88 -14.31 -6.41
CA VAL A 29 -12.63 -13.63 -6.79
C VAL A 29 -12.67 -12.15 -6.41
N THR A 30 -13.76 -11.45 -6.75
CA THR A 30 -13.97 -10.03 -6.41
C THR A 30 -13.89 -9.76 -4.90
N LYS A 31 -14.53 -10.59 -4.08
CA LYS A 31 -14.56 -10.40 -2.62
C LYS A 31 -13.20 -10.71 -2.00
N THR A 32 -12.50 -11.75 -2.48
CA THR A 32 -11.15 -12.09 -2.03
C THR A 32 -10.16 -10.97 -2.34
N ARG A 33 -10.19 -10.44 -3.57
CA ARG A 33 -9.32 -9.33 -4.00
C ARG A 33 -9.58 -8.06 -3.19
N LYS A 34 -10.86 -7.71 -2.95
CA LYS A 34 -11.25 -6.59 -2.07
C LYS A 34 -10.75 -6.78 -0.64
N LEU A 35 -10.92 -7.97 -0.08
CA LEU A 35 -10.53 -8.25 1.31
C LEU A 35 -9.01 -8.14 1.48
N ILE A 36 -8.23 -8.79 0.62
CA ILE A 36 -6.76 -8.79 0.71
C ILE A 36 -6.20 -7.37 0.49
N ASN A 37 -6.73 -6.63 -0.49
CA ASN A 37 -6.34 -5.23 -0.69
C ASN A 37 -6.66 -4.38 0.54
N THR A 38 -7.88 -4.48 1.06
CA THR A 38 -8.33 -3.65 2.19
C THR A 38 -7.53 -3.95 3.46
N VAL A 39 -7.36 -5.22 3.80
CA VAL A 39 -6.58 -5.62 4.98
C VAL A 39 -5.13 -5.16 4.86
N GLY A 40 -4.51 -5.35 3.68
CA GLY A 40 -3.14 -4.92 3.43
C GLY A 40 -2.96 -3.40 3.57
N PHE A 41 -3.82 -2.61 2.91
CA PHE A 41 -3.71 -1.15 2.95
C PHE A 41 -4.09 -0.54 4.30
N VAL A 42 -5.10 -1.07 5.00
CA VAL A 42 -5.50 -0.57 6.33
C VAL A 42 -4.40 -0.83 7.36
N ILE A 43 -3.84 -2.06 7.39
CA ILE A 43 -2.76 -2.38 8.32
C ILE A 43 -1.51 -1.59 7.99
N ALA A 44 -1.16 -1.44 6.71
CA ALA A 44 -0.03 -0.61 6.29
C ALA A 44 -0.21 0.86 6.69
N ALA A 45 -1.42 1.42 6.56
CA ALA A 45 -1.73 2.79 6.95
C ALA A 45 -1.61 3.01 8.45
N LEU A 46 -2.18 2.12 9.27
CA LEU A 46 -2.07 2.17 10.72
C LEU A 46 -0.60 2.06 11.16
N ALA A 47 0.16 1.14 10.56
CA ALA A 47 1.58 0.99 10.84
C ALA A 47 2.36 2.27 10.49
N LEU A 48 2.09 2.91 9.35
CA LEU A 48 2.71 4.20 8.98
C LEU A 48 2.37 5.32 9.98
N MET A 49 1.12 5.41 10.42
CA MET A 49 0.69 6.44 11.38
C MET A 49 1.32 6.25 12.76
N VAL A 50 1.55 5.02 13.20
CA VAL A 50 2.17 4.72 14.50
C VAL A 50 3.69 4.85 14.43
N LEU A 51 4.30 4.61 13.27
CA LEU A 51 5.75 4.64 13.04
C LEU A 51 6.50 5.83 13.66
N PRO A 52 6.06 7.10 13.50
CA PRO A 52 6.78 8.23 14.07
C PRO A 52 6.84 8.17 15.61
N SER A 53 5.90 7.48 16.28
CA SER A 53 5.82 7.43 17.75
C SER A 53 6.95 6.62 18.39
N PHE A 54 7.64 5.78 17.61
CA PHE A 54 8.74 4.97 18.10
C PHE A 54 10.06 5.74 18.07
N ARG A 55 10.66 5.95 19.25
CA ARG A 55 12.02 6.51 19.40
C ARG A 55 13.13 5.46 19.31
N ASN A 56 12.79 4.18 19.50
CA ASN A 56 13.75 3.09 19.49
C ASN A 56 13.97 2.54 18.07
N SER A 57 15.22 2.55 17.61
CA SER A 57 15.61 2.10 16.26
C SER A 57 15.05 0.71 15.90
N THR A 58 15.12 -0.26 16.82
CA THR A 58 14.59 -1.62 16.60
C THR A 58 13.09 -1.62 16.30
N TRP A 59 12.30 -0.87 17.07
CA TRP A 59 10.85 -0.82 16.91
C TRP A 59 10.43 -0.07 15.64
N THR A 60 11.15 0.98 15.26
CA THR A 60 10.94 1.71 13.99
C THR A 60 11.22 0.81 12.79
N VAL A 61 12.28 -0.01 12.83
CA VAL A 61 12.61 -0.97 11.75
C VAL A 61 11.57 -2.08 11.68
N LEU A 62 11.10 -2.60 12.81
CA LEU A 62 10.04 -3.61 12.82
C LEU A 62 8.72 -3.05 12.29
N CYS A 63 8.31 -1.86 12.74
CA CYS A 63 7.08 -1.21 12.31
C CYS A 63 7.09 -0.88 10.80
N SER A 64 8.20 -0.34 10.28
CA SER A 64 8.36 -0.12 8.84
C SER A 64 8.34 -1.44 8.06
N SER A 65 8.97 -2.50 8.58
CA SER A 65 8.94 -3.82 7.93
C SER A 65 7.52 -4.38 7.86
N VAL A 66 6.74 -4.26 8.93
CA VAL A 66 5.32 -4.62 8.97
C VAL A 66 4.53 -3.81 7.94
N SER A 67 4.69 -2.49 7.93
CA SER A 67 4.00 -1.62 6.96
C SER A 67 4.29 -2.05 5.51
N LEU A 68 5.57 -2.22 5.13
CA LEU A 68 5.94 -2.64 3.77
C LEU A 68 5.46 -4.05 3.43
N GLY A 69 5.47 -4.97 4.41
CA GLY A 69 4.95 -6.33 4.24
C GLY A 69 3.47 -6.34 3.90
N PHE A 70 2.65 -5.65 4.69
CA PHE A 70 1.20 -5.55 4.45
C PHE A 70 0.87 -4.73 3.21
N LEU A 71 1.68 -3.73 2.85
CA LEU A 71 1.54 -3.04 1.57
C LEU A 71 1.74 -4.00 0.39
N ALA A 72 2.74 -4.89 0.48
CA ALA A 72 2.97 -5.92 -0.54
C ALA A 72 1.86 -6.97 -0.58
N LEU A 73 1.32 -7.35 0.58
CA LEU A 73 0.10 -8.16 0.65
C LEU A 73 -1.05 -7.50 -0.13
N GLY A 74 -1.27 -6.20 0.08
CA GLY A 74 -2.28 -5.42 -0.64
C GLY A 74 -2.04 -5.37 -2.16
N ARG A 75 -0.77 -5.31 -2.60
CA ARG A 75 -0.42 -5.38 -4.04
C ARG A 75 -0.90 -6.66 -4.70
N ALA A 76 -0.85 -7.80 -4.01
CA ALA A 76 -1.37 -9.06 -4.55
C ALA A 76 -2.89 -9.01 -4.81
N GLY A 77 -3.62 -8.11 -4.15
CA GLY A 77 -5.03 -7.84 -4.40
C GLY A 77 -5.29 -7.05 -5.68
N PHE A 78 -4.66 -5.88 -5.86
CA PHE A 78 -5.00 -4.99 -6.98
C PHE A 78 -4.23 -5.27 -8.28
N VAL A 79 -2.97 -5.75 -8.22
CA VAL A 79 -2.17 -5.96 -9.43
C VAL A 79 -2.79 -7.06 -10.28
N VAL A 80 -3.26 -8.12 -9.64
CA VAL A 80 -3.92 -9.26 -10.31
C VAL A 80 -5.30 -8.87 -10.84
N ASN A 81 -5.97 -7.90 -10.21
CA ASN A 81 -7.29 -7.42 -10.63
C ASN A 81 -7.32 -6.87 -12.07
N HIS A 82 -6.18 -6.35 -12.58
CA HIS A 82 -6.08 -5.86 -13.95
C HIS A 82 -6.17 -7.00 -14.97
N MET A 83 -5.57 -8.15 -14.65
CA MET A 83 -5.64 -9.36 -15.47
C MET A 83 -7.01 -10.02 -15.37
N ASP A 84 -7.65 -9.95 -14.19
CA ASP A 84 -9.00 -10.48 -13.95
C ASP A 84 -10.06 -9.70 -14.77
N ILE A 85 -9.97 -8.37 -14.87
CA ILE A 85 -10.94 -7.52 -15.60
C ILE A 85 -10.75 -7.57 -17.13
N ALA A 86 -9.51 -7.44 -17.62
CA ALA A 86 -9.23 -7.22 -19.03
C ALA A 86 -8.03 -8.05 -19.53
N PRO A 87 -8.15 -9.37 -19.69
CA PRO A 87 -7.03 -10.25 -20.02
C PRO A 87 -6.33 -9.90 -21.35
N LYS A 88 -7.08 -9.50 -22.39
CA LYS A 88 -6.52 -9.10 -23.70
C LYS A 88 -5.78 -7.76 -23.66
N TYR A 89 -6.10 -6.86 -22.73
CA TYR A 89 -5.53 -5.51 -22.64
C TYR A 89 -4.77 -5.26 -21.33
N ALA A 90 -4.52 -6.32 -20.53
CA ALA A 90 -3.98 -6.21 -19.18
C ALA A 90 -2.65 -5.45 -19.14
N GLY A 91 -1.78 -5.66 -20.14
CA GLY A 91 -0.51 -4.94 -20.26
C GLY A 91 -0.68 -3.43 -20.42
N ILE A 92 -1.67 -2.98 -21.22
CA ILE A 92 -1.95 -1.56 -21.42
C ILE A 92 -2.53 -0.96 -20.14
N VAL A 93 -3.55 -1.60 -19.55
CA VAL A 93 -4.18 -1.09 -18.32
C VAL A 93 -3.17 -1.04 -17.16
N MET A 94 -2.31 -2.05 -17.03
CA MET A 94 -1.23 -2.06 -16.04
C MET A 94 -0.19 -0.98 -16.32
N GLY A 95 0.19 -0.76 -17.58
CA GLY A 95 1.13 0.29 -17.98
C GLY A 95 0.62 1.69 -17.69
N VAL A 96 -0.64 1.98 -18.02
CA VAL A 96 -1.29 3.27 -17.71
C VAL A 96 -1.35 3.48 -16.20
N SER A 97 -1.75 2.47 -15.45
CA SER A 97 -1.84 2.54 -13.98
C SER A 97 -0.47 2.73 -13.31
N ASN A 98 0.56 2.05 -13.82
CA ASN A 98 1.93 2.20 -13.32
C ASN A 98 2.49 3.59 -13.63
N THR A 99 2.20 4.15 -14.81
CA THR A 99 2.61 5.50 -15.20
C THR A 99 1.97 6.54 -14.27
N ALA A 100 0.65 6.43 -14.02
CA ALA A 100 -0.04 7.30 -13.06
C ALA A 100 0.56 7.17 -11.65
N GLY A 101 0.84 5.95 -11.20
CA GLY A 101 1.49 5.69 -9.91
C GLY A 101 2.89 6.30 -9.81
N THR A 102 3.68 6.22 -10.87
CA THR A 102 5.04 6.79 -10.92
C THR A 102 5.00 8.31 -10.88
N LEU A 103 4.09 8.95 -11.62
CA LEU A 103 3.89 10.40 -11.56
C LEU A 103 3.47 10.86 -10.16
N ALA A 104 2.54 10.15 -9.52
CA ALA A 104 2.15 10.41 -8.14
C ALA A 104 3.34 10.27 -7.17
N GLY A 105 4.23 9.30 -7.41
CA GLY A 105 5.48 9.12 -6.66
C GLY A 105 6.42 10.30 -6.78
N ILE A 106 6.65 10.82 -8.00
CA ILE A 106 7.50 12.00 -8.25
C ILE A 106 6.96 13.22 -7.48
N VAL A 107 5.66 13.48 -7.59
CA VAL A 107 5.00 14.59 -6.89
C VAL A 107 5.08 14.40 -5.36
N GLY A 108 4.86 13.17 -4.88
CA GLY A 108 4.91 12.84 -3.45
C GLY A 108 6.28 13.06 -2.82
N VAL A 109 7.37 12.72 -3.53
CA VAL A 109 8.74 12.98 -3.06
C VAL A 109 9.00 14.49 -2.98
N GLY A 110 8.63 15.25 -4.02
CA GLY A 110 8.79 16.71 -4.01
C GLY A 110 7.98 17.39 -2.89
N PHE A 111 6.76 16.92 -2.65
CA PHE A 111 5.91 17.43 -1.58
C PHE A 111 6.48 17.11 -0.18
N THR A 112 6.97 15.88 0.02
CA THR A 112 7.64 15.48 1.27
C THR A 112 8.89 16.33 1.53
N GLY A 113 9.68 16.62 0.49
CA GLY A 113 10.85 17.49 0.57
C GLY A 113 10.48 18.91 1.04
N ARG A 114 9.43 19.51 0.48
CA ARG A 114 8.95 20.84 0.89
C ARG A 114 8.44 20.88 2.32
N ILE A 115 7.76 19.83 2.79
CA ILE A 115 7.33 19.72 4.19
C ILE A 115 8.56 19.74 5.12
N LEU A 116 9.60 18.98 4.76
CA LEU A 116 10.81 18.90 5.56
C LEU A 116 11.61 20.21 5.55
N GLU A 117 11.70 20.90 4.41
CA GLU A 117 12.32 22.22 4.29
C GLU A 117 11.59 23.29 5.11
N ALA A 118 10.26 23.28 5.09
CA ALA A 118 9.44 24.19 5.90
C ALA A 118 9.68 23.97 7.41
N ALA A 119 9.74 22.70 7.84
CA ALA A 119 10.02 22.35 9.23
C ALA A 119 11.43 22.78 9.67
N LYS A 120 12.44 22.60 8.80
CA LYS A 120 13.81 23.05 9.03
C LYS A 120 13.91 24.57 9.18
N THR A 121 13.16 25.32 8.35
CA THR A 121 13.14 26.80 8.37
C THR A 121 12.47 27.34 9.63
N ALA A 122 11.53 26.59 10.20
CA ALA A 122 10.84 26.94 11.44
C ALA A 122 11.63 26.63 12.74
N ASN A 123 12.92 26.27 12.64
CA ASN A 123 13.76 25.82 13.78
C ASN A 123 13.14 24.65 14.57
N MET A 124 12.31 23.82 13.94
CA MET A 124 11.87 22.58 14.56
C MET A 124 12.98 21.56 14.48
N ASP A 125 13.31 20.93 15.60
CA ASP A 125 14.24 19.82 15.63
C ASP A 125 13.78 18.74 14.64
N LEU A 126 14.59 18.43 13.62
CA LEU A 126 14.28 17.34 12.67
C LEU A 126 14.25 15.97 13.36
N SER A 127 14.76 15.88 14.59
CA SER A 127 14.65 14.73 15.48
C SER A 127 13.28 14.63 16.18
N SER A 128 12.48 15.70 16.14
CA SER A 128 11.18 15.75 16.80
C SER A 128 10.09 15.03 16.01
N PHE A 129 9.32 14.23 16.77
CA PHE A 129 8.15 13.47 16.31
C PHE A 129 7.17 14.30 15.47
N GLU A 130 6.90 15.55 15.87
CA GLU A 130 5.90 16.41 15.25
C GLU A 130 6.22 16.78 13.79
N CYS A 131 7.50 16.87 13.42
CA CYS A 131 7.91 17.14 12.03
C CYS A 131 7.58 15.95 11.10
N TRP A 132 7.82 14.73 11.58
CA TRP A 132 7.63 13.50 10.80
C TRP A 132 6.18 13.03 10.78
N LYS A 133 5.37 13.46 11.76
CA LYS A 133 3.95 13.12 11.86
C LYS A 133 3.21 13.45 10.56
N SER A 134 3.36 14.66 10.03
CA SER A 134 2.72 15.05 8.76
C SER A 134 3.21 14.20 7.58
N VAL A 135 4.50 13.86 7.54
CA VAL A 135 5.10 13.05 6.47
C VAL A 135 4.55 11.62 6.44
N PHE A 136 4.23 11.03 7.60
CA PHE A 136 3.71 9.65 7.67
C PHE A 136 2.18 9.57 7.74
N PHE A 137 1.50 10.58 8.29
CA PHE A 137 0.04 10.62 8.36
C PHE A 137 -0.59 10.85 6.98
N ILE A 138 0.00 11.73 6.15
CA ILE A 138 -0.54 12.03 4.81
C ILE A 138 -0.60 10.76 3.93
N PRO A 139 0.48 9.98 3.76
CA PRO A 139 0.43 8.68 3.07
C PRO A 139 -0.52 7.69 3.73
N GLY A 140 -0.60 7.68 5.06
CA GLY A 140 -1.55 6.83 5.79
C GLY A 140 -3.00 7.12 5.42
N TYR A 141 -3.41 8.39 5.42
CA TYR A 141 -4.76 8.79 5.01
C TYR A 141 -5.01 8.50 3.53
N LEU A 142 -4.03 8.73 2.66
CA LEU A 142 -4.13 8.38 1.24
C LEU A 142 -4.35 6.88 1.05
N CYS A 143 -3.65 6.02 1.81
CA CYS A 143 -3.82 4.57 1.76
C CYS A 143 -5.22 4.14 2.22
N LEU A 144 -5.76 4.75 3.29
CA LEU A 144 -7.11 4.48 3.76
C LEU A 144 -8.16 4.93 2.74
N PHE A 145 -8.00 6.12 2.18
CA PHE A 145 -8.89 6.66 1.16
C PHE A 145 -8.87 5.81 -0.12
N SER A 146 -7.69 5.41 -0.60
CA SER A 146 -7.56 4.52 -1.75
C SER A 146 -8.18 3.15 -1.48
N SER A 147 -8.00 2.62 -0.27
CA SER A 147 -8.61 1.36 0.13
C SER A 147 -10.14 1.45 0.14
N PHE A 148 -10.70 2.56 0.62
CA PHE A 148 -12.14 2.79 0.66
C PHE A 148 -12.73 2.88 -0.75
N ILE A 149 -12.09 3.65 -1.64
CA ILE A 149 -12.47 3.72 -3.05
C ILE A 149 -12.43 2.33 -3.70
N PHE A 150 -11.35 1.58 -3.47
CA PHE A 150 -11.21 0.23 -4.03
C PHE A 150 -12.32 -0.71 -3.53
N LEU A 151 -12.69 -0.61 -2.26
CA LEU A 151 -13.76 -1.43 -1.68
C LEU A 151 -15.11 -1.18 -2.35
N ILE A 152 -15.42 0.08 -2.65
CA ILE A 152 -16.67 0.47 -3.33
C ILE A 152 -16.65 0.07 -4.81
N PHE A 153 -15.62 0.50 -5.54
CA PHE A 153 -15.63 0.48 -7.01
C PHE A 153 -14.97 -0.75 -7.66
N ALA A 154 -14.13 -1.50 -6.95
CA ALA A 154 -13.46 -2.63 -7.58
C ALA A 154 -14.45 -3.75 -7.94
N THR A 155 -14.19 -4.40 -9.07
CA THR A 155 -14.87 -5.62 -9.50
C THR A 155 -13.83 -6.55 -10.12
N GLY A 156 -14.01 -7.86 -9.94
CA GLY A 156 -13.17 -8.91 -10.53
C GLY A 156 -13.93 -9.77 -11.55
N GLU A 157 -15.11 -9.32 -11.99
CA GLU A 157 -15.86 -9.98 -13.06
C GLU A 157 -15.27 -9.60 -14.44
N LYS A 158 -15.15 -10.59 -15.33
CA LYS A 158 -14.62 -10.41 -16.68
C LYS A 158 -15.64 -9.62 -17.50
N PHE A 159 -15.27 -8.44 -17.97
CA PHE A 159 -16.13 -7.62 -18.83
C PHE A 159 -15.95 -7.91 -20.33
N PHE A 160 -14.83 -8.52 -20.73
CA PHE A 160 -14.54 -8.81 -22.14
C PHE A 160 -14.06 -10.26 -22.32
N GLU A 161 -14.75 -11.02 -23.18
CA GLU A 161 -14.29 -12.31 -23.73
C GLU A 161 -13.23 -12.14 -24.83
#